data_AF-A0A6B2DN84-F1
#
_entry.id   AF-A0A6B2DN84-F1
#
_cell.length_a   1.000
_cell.length_b   1.000
_cell.length_c   1.000
_cell.angle_alpha   90.00
_cell.angle_beta   90.00
_cell.angle_gamma   90.00
#
_symmetry.space_group_name_H-M   'P 1'
#
loop_
_entity.id
_entity.type
_entity.pdbx_description
1 polymer ?
#
loop_
_entity_poly.entity_id
_entity_poly.type
_entity_poly.pdbx_seq_one_letter_code
_entity_poly.pdbx_strand_id
1 'polypeptide(L)'
;MLRERLPFTSTVTAAMLVLAVASGALWSAAEDRAAYPFIAYGLPSLEAGRWWTMFTGPFFAVIPWYYLPMVGSFALFAGFAEWQLGTRRAMAVTIGGQLASVLVATQFLALCRNSGWLWAERVAGSLDVGFSGGALAAVAVASATLRP
;
A
#
# COMPACT_ATOMS: atom_id res chain seq x y z
N MET A 1 2.85 -23.83 10.15
CA MET A 1 4.30 -23.62 9.96
C MET A 1 4.68 -22.17 9.63
N LEU A 2 4.46 -21.63 8.42
CA LEU A 2 4.80 -20.22 8.12
C LEU A 2 3.79 -19.23 8.73
N ARG A 3 2.48 -19.52 8.63
CA ARG A 3 1.38 -18.72 9.20
C ARG A 3 1.43 -18.61 10.73
N GLU A 4 2.02 -19.59 11.41
CA GLU A 4 2.21 -19.57 12.86
C GLU A 4 3.38 -18.67 13.28
N ARG A 5 4.36 -18.46 12.39
CA ARG A 5 5.53 -17.61 12.62
C ARG A 5 5.34 -16.17 12.13
N LEU A 6 4.59 -16.01 11.03
CA LEU A 6 4.32 -14.74 10.37
C LEU A 6 2.81 -14.53 10.18
N PRO A 7 2.01 -14.53 11.27
CA PRO A 7 0.55 -14.46 11.18
C PRO A 7 0.07 -13.18 10.51
N PHE A 8 0.72 -12.03 10.72
CA PHE A 8 0.31 -10.78 10.08
C PHE A 8 0.56 -10.80 8.58
N THR A 9 1.80 -11.08 8.17
CA THR A 9 2.21 -11.09 6.77
C THR A 9 1.40 -12.12 5.99
N SER A 10 1.26 -13.33 6.52
CA SER A 10 0.48 -14.39 5.85
C SER A 10 -0.99 -14.01 5.68
N THR A 11 -1.58 -13.35 6.69
CA THR A 11 -2.98 -12.93 6.66
C THR A 11 -3.21 -11.81 5.64
N VAL A 12 -2.33 -10.79 5.61
CA VAL A 12 -2.46 -9.68 4.66
C VAL A 12 -2.20 -10.13 3.23
N THR A 13 -1.17 -10.93 2.99
CA THR A 13 -0.89 -11.52 1.67
C THR A 13 -2.07 -12.38 1.19
N ALA A 14 -2.62 -13.22 2.06
CA ALA A 14 -3.81 -14.01 1.74
C ALA A 14 -5.01 -13.11 1.42
N ALA A 15 -5.23 -12.05 2.19
CA ALA A 15 -6.30 -11.09 1.93
C ALA A 15 -6.13 -10.38 0.59
N MET A 16 -4.92 -9.94 0.23
CA MET A 16 -4.63 -9.36 -1.09
C MET A 16 -5.00 -10.33 -2.22
N LEU A 17 -4.56 -11.59 -2.14
CA LEU A 17 -4.85 -12.59 -3.17
C LEU A 17 -6.34 -12.92 -3.25
N VAL A 18 -7.01 -13.11 -2.11
CA VAL A 18 -8.45 -13.42 -2.07
C VAL A 18 -9.27 -12.25 -2.62
N LEU A 19 -8.96 -11.01 -2.25
CA LEU A 19 -9.63 -9.82 -2.77
C LEU A 19 -9.37 -9.62 -4.27
N ALA A 20 -8.14 -9.88 -4.73
CA ALA A 20 -7.79 -9.80 -6.13
C ALA A 20 -8.57 -10.83 -6.98
N VAL A 21 -8.73 -12.06 -6.46
CA VAL A 21 -9.55 -13.10 -7.08
C VAL A 21 -11.03 -12.73 -7.04
N ALA A 22 -11.58 -12.40 -5.88
CA ALA A 22 -13.00 -12.16 -5.67
C ALA A 22 -13.51 -10.92 -6.41
N SER A 23 -12.70 -9.87 -6.49
CA SER A 23 -13.03 -8.67 -7.26
C SER A 23 -12.82 -8.87 -8.76
N GLY A 24 -12.05 -9.88 -9.19
CA GLY A 24 -11.62 -10.03 -10.57
C GLY A 24 -10.47 -9.09 -10.98
N ALA A 25 -9.82 -8.40 -10.03
CA ALA A 25 -8.70 -7.50 -10.30
C ALA A 25 -7.45 -8.23 -10.85
N LEU A 26 -7.40 -9.57 -10.79
CA LEU A 26 -6.40 -10.38 -11.48
C LEU A 26 -6.65 -10.52 -12.99
N TRP A 27 -7.84 -10.20 -13.49
CA TRP A 27 -8.19 -10.36 -14.90
C TRP A 27 -8.40 -9.04 -15.63
N SER A 28 -8.78 -7.98 -14.91
CA SER A 28 -9.00 -6.65 -15.48
C SER A 28 -8.32 -5.60 -14.60
N ALA A 29 -7.74 -4.58 -15.22
CA ALA A 29 -7.13 -3.47 -14.50
C ALA A 29 -8.13 -2.83 -13.53
N ALA A 30 -7.65 -2.47 -12.34
CA ALA A 30 -8.46 -1.81 -11.35
C ALA A 30 -8.84 -0.40 -11.83
N GLU A 31 -7.91 0.30 -12.50
CA GLU A 31 -8.08 1.67 -12.99
C GLU A 31 -9.20 1.83 -14.02
N ASP A 32 -9.50 0.79 -14.80
CA ASP A 32 -10.56 0.81 -15.82
C ASP A 32 -11.98 0.70 -15.23
N ARG A 33 -12.09 0.46 -13.92
CA ARG A 33 -13.37 0.15 -13.28
C ARG A 33 -13.98 1.39 -12.63
N ALA A 34 -15.31 1.52 -12.75
CA ALA A 34 -16.07 2.58 -12.09
C ALA A 34 -15.91 2.59 -10.55
N ALA A 35 -15.55 1.44 -9.96
CA ALA A 35 -15.30 1.32 -8.52
C ALA A 35 -13.92 1.86 -8.10
N TYR A 36 -12.98 2.09 -9.02
CA TYR A 36 -11.60 2.48 -8.70
C TYR A 36 -11.50 3.71 -7.79
N PRO A 37 -12.26 4.80 -8.02
CA PRO A 37 -12.20 5.98 -7.15
C PRO A 37 -12.65 5.71 -5.71
N PHE A 38 -13.41 4.65 -5.47
CA PHE A 38 -13.92 4.27 -4.16
C PHE A 38 -12.99 3.33 -3.39
N ILE A 39 -11.98 2.77 -4.07
CA ILE A 39 -10.97 1.89 -3.45
C ILE A 39 -9.57 2.48 -3.44
N ALA A 40 -9.24 3.34 -4.41
CA ALA A 40 -7.90 3.90 -4.60
C ALA A 40 -7.70 5.21 -3.86
N TYR A 41 -6.55 5.34 -3.20
CA TYR A 41 -6.17 6.53 -2.46
C TYR A 41 -5.50 7.54 -3.39
N GLY A 42 -5.40 8.78 -2.93
CA GLY A 42 -4.83 9.87 -3.71
C GLY A 42 -5.51 11.19 -3.33
N LEU A 43 -4.93 12.30 -3.79
CA LEU A 43 -5.48 13.62 -3.49
C LEU A 43 -6.96 13.75 -3.92
N PRO A 44 -7.39 13.29 -5.11
CA PRO A 44 -8.80 13.39 -5.51
C PRO A 44 -9.76 12.58 -4.62
N SER A 45 -9.30 11.46 -4.05
CA SER A 45 -10.10 10.65 -3.12
C SER A 45 -10.21 11.31 -1.75
N LEU A 46 -9.11 11.86 -1.24
CA LEU A 46 -9.13 12.56 0.06
C LEU A 46 -9.95 13.85 0.01
N GLU A 47 -9.85 14.63 -1.08
CA GLU A 47 -10.66 15.85 -1.28
C GLU A 47 -12.16 15.55 -1.38
N ALA A 48 -12.51 14.39 -1.94
CA ALA A 48 -13.90 13.94 -2.02
C ALA A 48 -14.40 13.24 -0.74
N GLY A 49 -13.65 13.32 0.36
CA GLY A 49 -14.02 12.73 1.66
C GLY A 49 -13.89 11.21 1.75
N ARG A 50 -13.27 10.55 0.76
CA ARG A 50 -13.11 9.10 0.69
C ARG A 50 -11.88 8.61 1.45
N TRP A 51 -11.75 8.98 2.73
CA TRP A 51 -10.58 8.64 3.55
C TRP A 51 -10.39 7.13 3.75
N TRP A 52 -11.45 6.33 3.62
CA TRP A 52 -11.39 4.87 3.72
C TRP A 52 -10.50 4.24 2.64
N THR A 53 -10.23 4.94 1.54
CA THR A 53 -9.37 4.44 0.45
C THR A 53 -7.94 4.18 0.92
N MET A 54 -7.50 4.83 1.99
CA MET A 54 -6.20 4.55 2.63
C MET A 54 -6.14 3.14 3.24
N PHE A 55 -7.29 2.54 3.55
CA PHE A 55 -7.39 1.19 4.11
C PHE A 55 -7.74 0.16 3.05
N THR A 56 -8.54 0.51 2.03
CA THR A 56 -8.90 -0.42 0.95
C THR A 56 -7.82 -0.53 -0.11
N GLY A 57 -7.23 0.60 -0.52
CA GLY A 57 -6.25 0.70 -1.59
C GLY A 57 -5.03 -0.21 -1.40
N PRO A 58 -4.49 -0.41 -0.18
CA PRO A 58 -3.36 -1.30 0.04
C PRO A 58 -3.57 -2.75 -0.42
N PHE A 59 -4.81 -3.21 -0.59
CA PHE A 59 -5.10 -4.59 -0.99
C PHE A 59 -5.16 -4.81 -2.51
N PHE A 60 -5.13 -3.74 -3.31
CA PHE A 60 -5.29 -3.81 -4.76
C PHE A 60 -4.03 -3.35 -5.49
N ALA A 61 -3.85 -3.85 -6.71
CA ALA A 61 -2.86 -3.34 -7.66
C ALA A 61 -3.55 -2.63 -8.83
N VAL A 62 -2.88 -1.64 -9.42
CA VAL A 62 -3.42 -0.83 -10.53
C VAL A 62 -3.78 -1.70 -11.73
N ILE A 63 -2.84 -2.56 -12.13
CA ILE A 63 -3.01 -3.55 -13.20
C ILE A 63 -2.67 -4.96 -12.70
N PRO A 64 -3.21 -6.03 -13.32
CA PRO A 64 -3.06 -7.39 -12.80
C PRO A 64 -1.61 -7.85 -12.59
N TRP A 65 -0.71 -7.52 -13.52
CA TRP A 65 0.69 -7.93 -13.43
C TRP A 65 1.43 -7.30 -12.25
N TYR A 66 0.95 -6.16 -11.72
CA TYR A 66 1.55 -5.48 -10.58
C TYR A 66 1.28 -6.19 -9.25
N TYR A 67 0.35 -7.17 -9.20
CA TYR A 67 0.20 -8.01 -8.00
C TYR A 67 1.47 -8.80 -7.69
N LEU A 68 2.26 -9.21 -8.68
CA LEU A 68 3.52 -9.93 -8.46
C LEU A 68 4.54 -9.09 -7.67
N PRO A 69 4.98 -7.92 -8.15
CA PRO A 69 5.89 -7.07 -7.38
C PRO A 69 5.24 -6.54 -6.10
N MET A 70 3.94 -6.23 -6.09
CA MET A 70 3.24 -5.72 -4.90
C MET A 70 3.17 -6.77 -3.78
N VAL A 71 2.56 -7.92 -4.04
CA VAL A 71 2.37 -8.99 -3.05
C VAL A 71 3.72 -9.61 -2.70
N GLY A 72 4.61 -9.80 -3.70
CA GLY A 72 5.95 -10.35 -3.49
C GLY A 72 6.81 -9.46 -2.60
N SER A 73 6.89 -8.15 -2.89
CA SER A 73 7.65 -7.21 -2.06
C SER A 73 7.04 -7.05 -0.67
N PHE A 74 5.71 -7.00 -0.54
CA PHE A 74 5.05 -6.96 0.76
C PHE A 74 5.38 -8.22 1.57
N ALA A 75 5.19 -9.41 1.00
CA ALA A 75 5.48 -10.67 1.70
C ALA A 75 6.94 -10.77 2.14
N LEU A 76 7.87 -10.29 1.32
CA LEU A 76 9.29 -10.27 1.65
C LEU A 76 9.62 -9.26 2.76
N PHE A 77 9.22 -8.01 2.60
CA PHE A 77 9.59 -6.91 3.48
C PHE A 77 8.83 -6.94 4.81
N ALA A 78 7.50 -7.11 4.76
CA ALA A 78 6.70 -7.25 5.97
C ALA A 78 7.00 -8.57 6.68
N GLY A 79 7.25 -9.65 5.93
CA GLY A 79 7.65 -10.94 6.49
C GLY A 79 8.99 -10.88 7.22
N PHE A 80 9.99 -10.24 6.62
CA PHE A 80 11.26 -9.97 7.28
C PHE A 80 11.10 -9.11 8.53
N ALA A 81 10.31 -8.02 8.44
CA ALA A 81 10.06 -7.16 9.58
C ALA A 81 9.30 -7.87 10.71
N GLU A 82 8.33 -8.71 10.39
CA GLU A 82 7.59 -9.52 11.37
C GLU A 82 8.49 -10.57 12.03
N TRP A 83 9.40 -11.19 11.27
CA TRP A 83 10.40 -12.09 11.82
C TRP A 83 11.34 -11.37 12.80
N GLN A 84 11.79 -10.17 12.44
CA GLN A 84 12.81 -9.43 13.21
C GLN A 84 12.23 -8.68 14.41
N LEU A 85 11.05 -8.09 14.28
CA LEU A 85 10.43 -7.21 15.27
C LEU A 85 9.34 -7.89 16.10
N GLY A 86 8.85 -9.05 15.64
CA GLY A 86 7.62 -9.69 16.11
C GLY A 86 6.36 -9.04 15.55
N THR A 87 5.26 -9.81 15.52
CA THR A 87 3.99 -9.45 14.87
C THR A 87 3.45 -8.08 15.28
N ARG A 88 3.36 -7.75 16.56
CA ARG A 88 2.75 -6.49 17.02
C ARG A 88 3.49 -5.26 16.51
N ARG A 89 4.82 -5.27 16.54
CA ARG A 89 5.65 -4.14 16.10
C ARG A 89 5.64 -4.04 14.59
N ALA A 90 5.76 -5.17 13.89
CA ALA A 90 5.67 -5.19 12.43
C ALA A 90 4.32 -4.67 11.93
N MET A 91 3.20 -5.06 12.56
CA MET A 91 1.88 -4.52 12.28
C MET A 91 1.83 -2.99 12.44
N ALA A 92 2.28 -2.48 13.59
CA ALA A 92 2.24 -1.05 13.89
C ALA A 92 3.08 -0.24 12.89
N VAL A 93 4.29 -0.71 12.58
CA VAL A 93 5.19 -0.04 11.63
C VAL A 93 4.64 -0.11 10.21
N THR A 94 4.15 -1.27 9.76
CA THR A 94 3.68 -1.45 8.39
C THR A 94 2.41 -0.64 8.14
N ILE A 95 1.42 -0.73 9.04
CA ILE A 95 0.14 -0.01 8.89
C ILE A 95 0.36 1.48 9.11
N GLY A 96 1.06 1.87 10.18
CA GLY A 96 1.37 3.28 10.45
C GLY A 96 2.21 3.91 9.35
N GLY A 97 3.21 3.18 8.84
CA GLY A 97 4.05 3.60 7.72
C GLY A 97 3.27 3.83 6.44
N GLN A 98 2.33 2.93 6.10
CA GLN A 98 1.46 3.11 4.93
C GLN A 98 0.57 4.35 5.06
N LEU A 99 -0.08 4.54 6.22
CA LEU A 99 -0.93 5.71 6.44
C LEU A 99 -0.11 7.01 6.39
N ALA A 100 1.04 7.03 7.06
CA ALA A 100 1.95 8.16 7.04
C ALA A 100 2.46 8.46 5.63
N SER A 101 2.86 7.45 4.86
CA SER A 101 3.36 7.65 3.49
C SER A 101 2.30 8.22 2.58
N VAL A 102 1.06 7.72 2.67
CA VAL A 102 -0.06 8.22 1.84
C VAL A 102 -0.39 9.67 2.22
N LEU A 103 -0.48 9.98 3.52
CA LEU A 103 -0.76 11.34 3.99
C LEU A 103 0.35 12.33 3.59
N VAL A 104 1.62 11.95 3.79
CA VAL A 104 2.75 12.80 3.40
C VAL A 104 2.79 13.01 1.89
N ALA A 105 2.63 11.95 1.09
CA ALA A 105 2.63 12.06 -0.37
C ALA A 105 1.48 12.92 -0.89
N THR A 106 0.26 12.70 -0.40
CA THR A 106 -0.91 13.49 -0.81
C THR A 106 -0.83 14.94 -0.36
N GLN A 107 -0.32 15.21 0.86
CA GLN A 107 -0.09 16.57 1.33
C GLN A 107 0.99 17.29 0.50
N PHE A 108 2.07 16.60 0.16
CA PHE A 108 3.11 17.14 -0.72
C PHE A 108 2.54 17.51 -2.10
N LEU A 109 1.79 16.59 -2.71
CA LEU A 109 1.12 16.83 -4.00
C LEU A 109 0.11 17.99 -3.92
N ALA A 110 -0.64 18.10 -2.82
CA ALA A 110 -1.56 19.22 -2.60
C ALA A 110 -0.86 20.58 -2.57
N LEU A 111 0.35 20.65 -1.99
CA LEU A 111 1.16 21.87 -1.96
C LEU A 111 1.78 22.19 -3.33
N CYS A 112 2.14 21.16 -4.09
CA CYS A 112 2.82 21.32 -5.37
C CYS A 112 1.88 21.42 -6.60
N ARG A 113 0.57 21.18 -6.44
CA ARG A 113 -0.39 21.11 -7.56
C ARG A 113 -0.57 22.37 -8.41
N ASN A 114 -0.08 23.52 -7.94
CA ASN A 114 -0.13 24.81 -8.66
C ASN A 114 1.26 25.45 -8.80
N SER A 115 2.31 24.63 -8.72
CA SER A 115 3.70 25.11 -8.72
C SER A 115 4.26 25.36 -10.13
N GLY A 116 3.54 25.00 -11.19
CA GLY A 116 4.05 24.95 -12.57
C GLY A 116 4.89 23.70 -12.86
N TRP A 117 5.09 22.83 -11.87
CA TRP A 117 5.79 21.56 -12.05
C TRP A 117 4.84 20.50 -12.62
N LEU A 118 4.84 20.38 -13.95
CA LEU A 118 3.99 19.46 -14.73
C LEU A 118 3.85 18.04 -14.17
N TRP A 119 4.92 17.49 -13.59
CA TRP A 119 4.87 16.16 -12.96
C TRP A 119 3.97 16.15 -11.72
N ALA A 120 4.15 17.10 -10.80
CA ALA A 120 3.37 17.18 -9.58
C ALA A 120 1.90 17.47 -9.88
N GLU A 121 1.63 18.34 -10.84
CA GLU A 121 0.27 18.64 -11.29
C GLU A 121 -0.43 17.40 -11.86
N ARG A 122 0.27 16.62 -12.70
CA ARG A 122 -0.26 15.38 -13.25
C ARG A 122 -0.51 14.33 -12.16
N VAL A 123 0.48 14.11 -11.29
CA VAL A 123 0.40 13.07 -10.25
C VAL A 123 -0.62 13.43 -9.16
N ALA A 124 -0.80 14.72 -8.87
CA ALA A 124 -1.84 15.19 -7.95
C ALA A 124 -3.25 14.86 -8.44
N GLY A 125 -3.46 14.72 -9.75
CA GLY A 125 -4.74 14.28 -10.33
C GLY A 125 -4.93 12.76 -10.38
N SER A 126 -3.91 11.98 -10.04
CA SER A 126 -3.93 10.52 -10.15
C SER A 126 -4.38 9.84 -8.85
N LEU A 127 -4.89 8.61 -9.00
CA LEU A 127 -5.16 7.69 -7.90
C LEU A 127 -4.18 6.53 -7.92
N ASP A 128 -3.92 5.98 -6.74
CA ASP A 128 -2.95 4.91 -6.53
C ASP A 128 -3.47 3.86 -5.55
N VAL A 129 -2.89 2.66 -5.64
CA VAL A 129 -3.20 1.49 -4.82
C VAL A 129 -1.93 0.70 -4.53
N GLY A 130 -1.97 -0.09 -3.47
CA GLY A 130 -0.87 -0.96 -3.04
C GLY A 130 -0.31 -0.62 -1.67
N PHE A 131 0.34 -1.61 -1.07
CA PHE A 131 0.85 -1.55 0.32
C PHE A 131 2.36 -1.27 0.37
N SER A 132 2.90 -0.62 -0.66
CA SER A 132 4.35 -0.42 -0.82
C SER A 132 4.93 0.52 0.24
N GLY A 133 4.23 1.60 0.59
CA GLY A 133 4.67 2.55 1.61
C GLY A 133 4.85 1.89 2.98
N GLY A 134 3.90 1.04 3.37
CA GLY A 134 3.99 0.22 4.58
C GLY A 134 5.10 -0.83 4.52
N ALA A 135 5.24 -1.53 3.39
CA ALA A 135 6.30 -2.53 3.22
C ALA A 135 7.70 -1.89 3.30
N LEU A 136 7.90 -0.72 2.70
CA LEU A 136 9.15 0.03 2.77
C LEU A 136 9.43 0.55 4.19
N ALA A 137 8.42 1.06 4.88
CA ALA A 137 8.56 1.44 6.29
C ALA A 137 8.96 0.26 7.17
N ALA A 138 8.34 -0.91 6.94
CA ALA A 138 8.62 -2.13 7.68
C ALA A 138 10.08 -2.59 7.53
N VAL A 139 10.58 -2.68 6.29
CA VAL A 139 11.97 -3.09 6.05
C VAL A 139 12.98 -2.05 6.52
N ALA A 140 12.66 -0.75 6.43
CA ALA A 140 13.52 0.31 6.93
C ALA A 140 13.73 0.20 8.46
N VAL A 141 12.63 0.03 9.22
CA VAL A 141 12.71 -0.13 10.67
C VAL A 141 13.37 -1.46 11.05
N ALA A 142 13.04 -2.55 10.36
CA ALA A 142 13.65 -3.85 10.63
C ALA A 142 15.17 -3.82 10.41
N SER A 143 15.61 -3.22 9.30
CA SER A 143 17.04 -3.06 8.98
C SER A 143 17.78 -2.22 10.02
N ALA A 144 17.14 -1.18 10.57
CA ALA A 144 17.73 -0.35 11.62
C ALA A 144 17.98 -1.10 12.95
N THR A 145 17.41 -2.30 13.13
CA THR A 145 17.68 -3.14 14.30
C THR A 145 18.88 -4.07 14.15
N LEU A 146 19.41 -4.23 12.94
CA LEU A 146 20.57 -5.06 12.68
C LEU A 146 21.81 -4.36 13.25
N ARG A 147 22.61 -5.10 14.02
CA ARG A 147 23.91 -4.65 14.53
C ARG A 147 25.01 -5.39 13.76
N PRO A 148 26.14 -4.72 13.43
CA PRO A 148 27.28 -5.36 12.78
C PRO A 148 27.95 -6.42 13.65
#